data_AF-A0A0D6SUL6-F1
#
_entry.id   AF-A0A0D6SUL6-F1
#
_cell.length_a   1.000
_cell.length_b   1.000
_cell.length_c   1.000
_cell.angle_alpha   90.00
_cell.angle_beta   90.00
_cell.angle_gamma   90.00
#
_symmetry.space_group_name_H-M   'P 1'
#
loop_
_entity.id
_entity.type
_entity.pdbx_description
1 polymer ?
#
loop_
_entity_poly.entity_id
_entity_poly.type
_entity_poly.pdbx_seq_one_letter_code
_entity_poly.pdbx_strand_id
1 'polypeptide(L)'
;MVIHFLSGEGQGACGRSDANLNASNQPAEVTCKTCRRTNAFTQAEQGAAPQATAAQARVTPPRSEPVARKSPQQAATQGSAWQSWQARLSQTPGKQRLPRSRHRAQAFV
;
A
#
# COMPACT_ATOMS: atom_id res chain seq x y z
N MET A 1 9.70 9.33 21.33
CA MET A 1 9.84 7.86 21.19
C MET A 1 8.94 7.41 20.05
N VAL A 2 9.43 6.56 19.13
CA VAL A 2 8.60 5.96 18.07
C VAL A 2 8.33 4.51 18.43
N ILE A 3 7.05 4.13 18.47
CA ILE A 3 6.59 2.76 18.72
C ILE A 3 6.01 2.23 17.41
N HIS A 4 6.50 1.08 16.98
CA HIS A 4 6.07 0.38 15.77
C HIS A 4 4.95 -0.62 16.09
N PHE A 5 4.04 -0.85 15.13
CA PHE A 5 3.06 -1.94 15.25
C PHE A 5 3.71 -3.25 14.83
N LEU A 6 3.70 -4.27 15.69
CA LEU A 6 4.16 -5.63 15.38
C LEU A 6 3.19 -6.34 14.43
N SER A 7 3.71 -7.21 13.55
CA SER A 7 2.88 -8.05 12.69
C SER A 7 3.50 -9.43 12.54
N GLY A 8 2.94 -10.40 13.28
CA GLY A 8 3.17 -11.85 13.14
C GLY A 8 4.55 -12.39 13.56
N GLU A 9 5.63 -11.73 13.17
CA GLU A 9 6.96 -12.36 13.02
C GLU A 9 8.09 -11.50 13.60
N GLY A 10 7.81 -10.65 14.60
CA GLY A 10 8.78 -9.68 15.13
C GLY A 10 9.05 -8.49 14.21
N GLN A 11 8.63 -8.56 12.94
CA GLN A 11 8.66 -7.45 12.01
C GLN A 11 7.61 -6.38 12.38
N GLY A 12 8.03 -5.12 12.43
CA GLY A 12 7.12 -3.98 12.48
C GLY A 12 6.44 -3.78 11.12
N ALA A 13 5.13 -3.57 11.10
CA ALA A 13 4.29 -3.52 9.89
C ALA A 13 4.77 -2.53 8.81
N CYS A 14 5.56 -1.52 9.19
CA CYS A 14 6.24 -0.60 8.28
C CYS A 14 7.42 -1.22 7.50
N GLY A 15 7.71 -2.51 7.64
CA GLY A 15 8.83 -3.21 7.00
C GLY A 15 10.18 -3.07 7.73
N ARG A 16 10.18 -2.85 9.06
CA ARG A 16 11.41 -2.81 9.87
C ARG A 16 11.49 -4.05 10.74
N SER A 17 12.69 -4.61 10.88
CA SER A 17 12.94 -5.89 11.57
C SER A 17 14.24 -5.84 12.39
N ASP A 18 14.47 -4.72 13.09
CA ASP A 18 15.60 -4.57 14.00
C ASP A 18 15.34 -5.34 15.31
N ALA A 19 16.33 -6.08 15.83
CA ALA A 19 16.19 -6.81 17.09
C ALA A 19 15.93 -5.91 18.32
N ASN A 20 16.22 -4.61 18.20
CA ASN A 20 15.97 -3.58 19.21
C ASN A 20 14.85 -2.60 18.78
N LEU A 21 13.97 -3.00 17.85
CA LEU A 21 12.85 -2.17 17.42
C LEU A 21 11.86 -2.00 18.57
N ASN A 22 11.68 -0.77 19.06
CA ASN A 22 10.62 -0.47 20.01
C ASN A 22 9.25 -0.63 19.33
N ALA A 23 8.55 -1.71 19.65
CA ALA A 23 7.34 -2.12 18.97
C ALA A 23 6.32 -2.74 19.94
N SER A 24 5.04 -2.53 19.65
CA SER A 24 3.91 -3.02 20.43
C SER A 24 2.86 -3.66 19.52
N ASN A 25 2.10 -4.60 20.07
CA ASN A 25 0.88 -5.13 19.45
C ASN A 25 -0.36 -4.30 19.81
N GLN A 26 -0.25 -3.33 20.73
CA GLN A 26 -1.36 -2.49 21.16
C GLN A 26 -1.49 -1.25 20.26
N PRO A 27 -2.60 -1.07 19.51
CA PRO A 27 -2.69 0.01 18.54
C PRO A 27 -2.67 1.42 19.19
N ALA A 28 -3.14 1.55 20.43
CA ALA A 28 -3.12 2.79 21.20
C ALA A 28 -1.71 3.33 21.48
N GLU A 29 -0.69 2.46 21.49
CA GLU A 29 0.70 2.83 21.79
C GLU A 29 1.49 3.21 20.53
N VAL A 30 1.00 2.85 19.33
CA VAL A 30 1.74 2.97 18.07
C VAL A 30 1.80 4.43 17.60
N THR A 31 3.00 5.01 17.66
CA THR A 31 3.26 6.36 17.14
C THR A 31 3.88 6.37 15.73
N CYS A 32 4.31 5.22 15.21
CA CYS A 32 4.87 5.13 13.85
C CYS A 32 3.81 5.40 12.76
N LYS A 33 3.89 6.55 12.09
CA LYS A 33 2.95 6.99 11.04
C LYS A 33 2.85 6.03 9.84
N THR A 34 3.91 5.27 9.54
CA THR A 34 3.88 4.24 8.49
C THR A 34 3.11 3.00 8.96
N CYS A 35 3.34 2.53 10.19
CA CYS A 35 2.55 1.45 10.79
C CYS A 35 1.06 1.80 10.84
N ARG A 36 0.70 3.03 11.26
CA ARG A 36 -0.70 3.48 11.31
C ARG A 36 -1.44 3.53 9.96
N ARG A 37 -0.74 3.31 8.85
CA ARG A 37 -1.30 3.25 7.49
C ARG A 37 -1.36 1.83 6.91
N THR A 38 -0.89 0.81 7.65
CA THR A 38 -0.94 -0.57 7.16
C THR A 38 -2.29 -1.19 7.46
N ASN A 39 -2.72 -2.11 6.59
CA ASN A 39 -3.97 -2.83 6.77
C ASN A 39 -3.95 -3.69 8.06
N ALA A 40 -2.79 -4.22 8.45
CA ALA A 40 -2.62 -4.95 9.71
C ALA A 40 -2.92 -4.08 10.95
N PHE A 41 -2.48 -2.82 10.97
CA PHE A 41 -2.82 -1.88 12.04
C PHE A 41 -4.31 -1.52 12.04
N THR A 42 -4.90 -1.28 10.86
CA THR A 42 -6.33 -0.98 10.73
C THR A 42 -7.22 -2.13 11.21
N GLN A 43 -6.84 -3.38 10.92
CA GLN A 43 -7.54 -4.56 11.45
C GLN A 43 -7.44 -4.64 12.99
N ALA A 44 -6.27 -4.33 13.57
CA ALA A 44 -6.08 -4.34 15.01
C ALA A 44 -6.89 -3.24 15.74
N GLU A 45 -6.97 -2.01 15.18
CA GLU A 45 -7.87 -0.98 15.73
C GLU A 45 -9.35 -1.39 15.65
N GLN A 46 -9.77 -2.03 14.55
CA GLN A 46 -11.16 -2.48 14.38
C GLN A 46 -11.53 -3.66 15.28
N GLY A 47 -10.60 -4.57 15.55
CA GLY A 47 -10.78 -5.67 16.50
C GLY A 47 -10.76 -5.23 17.97
N ALA A 48 -10.09 -4.11 18.28
CA ALA A 48 -10.05 -3.53 19.63
C ALA A 48 -11.27 -2.66 19.96
N ALA A 49 -12.04 -2.23 18.96
CA ALA A 49 -13.27 -1.48 19.17
C ALA A 49 -14.46 -2.43 19.44
N PRO A 50 -15.37 -2.11 20.39
CA PRO A 50 -16.66 -2.81 20.46
C PRO A 50 -17.38 -2.65 19.12
N GLN A 51 -17.98 -3.74 18.62
CA GLN A 51 -18.45 -3.92 17.24
C GLN A 51 -19.58 -2.94 16.83
N ALA A 52 -19.22 -1.68 16.58
CA ALA A 52 -20.09 -0.64 16.05
C ALA A 52 -19.97 -0.58 14.52
N THR A 53 -20.76 -1.44 13.87
CA THR A 53 -21.18 -1.33 12.46
C THR A 53 -20.08 -1.31 11.41
N ALA A 54 -19.84 -2.48 10.80
CA ALA A 54 -19.03 -2.62 9.60
C ALA A 54 -19.59 -1.80 8.42
N ALA A 55 -18.97 -0.66 8.11
CA ALA A 55 -19.12 0.04 6.84
C ALA A 55 -18.00 1.05 6.58
N GLN A 56 -16.92 0.65 5.89
CA GLN A 56 -16.15 1.53 4.99
C GLN A 56 -15.15 0.79 4.08
N ALA A 57 -15.61 -0.25 3.40
CA ALA A 57 -15.19 -0.44 2.02
C ALA A 57 -15.87 0.67 1.19
N ARG A 58 -15.15 1.76 0.89
CA ARG A 58 -15.59 2.74 -0.11
C ARG A 58 -14.54 2.90 -1.21
N VAL A 59 -14.68 2.03 -2.19
CA VAL A 59 -14.63 2.48 -3.58
C VAL A 59 -15.69 3.59 -3.76
N THR A 60 -15.39 4.60 -4.57
CA THR A 60 -16.27 5.74 -4.97
C THR A 60 -17.56 5.26 -5.66
N PRO A 61 -18.59 6.10 -5.98
CA PRO A 61 -18.69 7.59 -5.98
C PRO A 61 -19.87 8.05 -5.05
N PRO A 62 -20.61 9.17 -5.26
CA PRO A 62 -20.45 10.36 -6.12
C PRO A 62 -20.63 11.73 -5.39
N ARG A 63 -20.60 12.84 -6.16
CA ARG A 63 -21.24 14.11 -5.81
C ARG A 63 -21.73 14.82 -7.09
N SER A 64 -23.01 15.16 -7.13
CA SER A 64 -23.66 15.83 -8.27
C SER A 64 -23.19 17.29 -8.44
N GLU A 65 -23.21 17.77 -9.68
CA GLU A 65 -22.85 19.15 -10.08
C GLU A 65 -23.86 20.23 -9.60
N PRO A 66 -23.56 21.53 -9.78
CA PRO A 66 -23.87 22.16 -11.08
C PRO A 66 -22.70 22.94 -11.75
N VAL A 67 -22.37 22.56 -12.98
CA VAL A 67 -21.95 23.37 -14.14
C VAL A 67 -21.14 24.66 -13.90
N ALA A 68 -19.85 24.61 -14.24
CA ALA A 68 -19.13 25.74 -14.85
C ALA A 68 -17.97 25.25 -15.76
N ARG A 69 -18.30 24.93 -17.02
CA ARG A 69 -17.45 24.66 -18.20
C ARG A 69 -15.91 24.84 -18.04
N LYS A 70 -15.13 23.79 -18.35
CA LYS A 70 -14.18 23.78 -19.51
C LYS A 70 -13.41 22.45 -19.71
N SER A 71 -13.26 22.09 -20.99
CA SER A 71 -12.29 21.14 -21.60
C SER A 71 -12.42 19.61 -21.37
N PRO A 72 -12.77 18.82 -22.41
CA PRO A 72 -12.92 17.37 -22.34
C PRO A 72 -11.59 16.58 -22.49
N GLN A 73 -10.52 16.98 -21.79
CA GLN A 73 -9.17 16.41 -21.98
C GLN A 73 -8.79 15.33 -20.94
N GLN A 74 -9.47 15.25 -19.79
CA GLN A 74 -8.95 14.52 -18.62
C GLN A 74 -9.47 13.10 -18.41
N ALA A 75 -10.43 12.62 -19.21
CA ALA A 75 -10.95 11.24 -19.10
C ALA A 75 -10.03 10.18 -19.77
N ALA A 76 -9.13 10.59 -20.67
CA ALA A 76 -8.26 9.67 -21.42
C ALA A 76 -6.98 9.23 -20.67
N THR A 77 -6.73 9.76 -19.46
CA THR A 77 -5.40 9.71 -18.83
C THR A 77 -5.10 8.45 -18.01
N GLN A 78 -6.10 7.74 -17.47
CA GLN A 78 -5.82 6.52 -16.69
C GLN A 78 -5.38 5.35 -17.58
N GLY A 79 -6.07 5.11 -18.70
CA GLY A 79 -5.65 4.14 -19.71
C GLY A 79 -4.32 4.51 -20.37
N SER A 80 -4.15 5.78 -20.75
CA SER A 80 -2.92 6.23 -21.43
C SER A 80 -1.71 6.36 -20.49
N ALA A 81 -1.88 6.62 -19.19
CA ALA A 81 -0.76 6.58 -18.23
C ALA A 81 -0.18 5.16 -18.09
N TRP A 82 -1.03 4.15 -17.96
CA TRP A 82 -0.60 2.75 -17.92
C TRP A 82 0.01 2.31 -19.27
N GLN A 83 -0.65 2.62 -20.39
CA GLN A 83 -0.15 2.26 -21.72
C GLN A 83 1.17 2.96 -22.06
N SER A 84 1.33 4.25 -21.73
CA SER A 84 2.58 4.99 -21.95
C SER A 84 3.71 4.50 -21.04
N TRP A 85 3.43 4.12 -19.78
CA TRP A 85 4.39 3.41 -18.93
C TRP A 85 4.82 2.07 -19.56
N GLN A 86 3.87 1.28 -20.05
CA GLN A 86 4.12 -0.02 -20.67
C GLN A 86 4.91 0.10 -21.99
N ALA A 87 4.65 1.15 -22.77
CA ALA A 87 5.38 1.49 -24.00
C ALA A 87 6.79 2.03 -23.73
N ARG A 88 7.00 2.81 -22.66
CA ARG A 88 8.35 3.25 -22.23
C ARG A 88 9.19 2.05 -21.77
N LEU A 89 8.56 1.11 -21.07
CA LEU A 89 9.22 -0.15 -20.73
C LEU A 89 9.59 -0.96 -21.99
N SER A 90 8.70 -1.17 -22.96
CA SER A 90 9.00 -1.96 -24.17
C SER A 90 10.18 -1.38 -24.97
N GLN A 91 10.30 -0.06 -25.01
CA GLN A 91 11.43 0.67 -25.63
C GLN A 91 12.73 0.66 -24.80
N THR A 92 12.75 0.03 -23.63
CA THR A 92 13.97 -0.11 -22.80
C THR A 92 14.52 -1.56 -22.89
N PRO A 93 15.39 -1.87 -23.87
CA PRO A 93 16.07 -3.16 -23.95
C PRO A 93 17.24 -3.28 -22.95
N GLY A 94 17.51 -4.49 -22.47
CA GLY A 94 18.71 -4.81 -21.69
C GLY A 94 18.55 -4.77 -20.16
N LYS A 95 19.70 -4.65 -19.47
CA LYS A 95 19.89 -4.93 -18.03
C LYS A 95 19.06 -4.06 -17.07
N GLN A 96 18.48 -2.96 -17.55
CA GLN A 96 17.60 -2.08 -16.76
C GLN A 96 16.23 -2.70 -16.49
N ARG A 97 15.82 -3.70 -17.27
CA ARG A 97 14.74 -4.60 -16.89
C ARG A 97 15.30 -5.62 -15.89
N LEU A 98 15.05 -5.37 -14.60
CA LEU A 98 15.13 -6.41 -13.57
C LEU A 98 14.50 -7.70 -14.13
N PRO A 99 15.18 -8.86 -14.05
CA PRO A 99 14.67 -10.08 -14.65
C PRO A 99 13.34 -10.43 -14.01
N ARG A 100 12.24 -10.21 -14.74
CA ARG A 100 10.93 -10.78 -14.41
C ARG A 100 11.15 -12.26 -14.23
N SER A 101 10.86 -12.76 -13.03
CA SER A 101 11.34 -14.02 -12.47
C SER A 101 11.22 -15.20 -13.42
N ARG A 102 12.20 -15.36 -14.32
CA ARG A 102 12.58 -16.67 -14.82
C ARG A 102 13.19 -17.34 -13.62
N HIS A 103 12.50 -18.37 -13.12
CA HIS A 103 13.00 -19.21 -12.04
C HIS A 103 14.40 -19.69 -12.43
N ARG A 104 15.42 -19.04 -11.87
CA ARG A 104 16.75 -19.62 -11.79
C ARG A 104 16.57 -20.72 -10.76
N ALA A 105 16.42 -21.96 -11.23
CA ALA A 105 16.30 -23.11 -10.35
C ALA A 105 17.48 -23.04 -9.37
N GLN A 106 17.16 -22.82 -8.10
CA GLN A 106 18.16 -22.78 -7.05
C GLN A 106 18.54 -24.23 -6.80
N ALA A 107 19.62 -24.67 -7.44
CA ALA A 107 20.28 -25.90 -7.05
C ALA A 107 20.85 -25.66 -5.66
N PHE A 108 20.15 -26.16 -4.65
CA PHE A 108 20.71 -26.32 -3.32
C PHE A 108 21.78 -27.41 -3.41
N VAL A 109 22.94 -27.12 -2.82
CA VAL A 109 24.04 -28.06 -2.60
C VAL A 109 23.85 -28.69 -1.23
#